data_AF-A0A150MFR3-F1
#
_entry.id   AF-A0A150MFR3-F1
#
_cell.length_a   1.000
_cell.length_b   1.000
_cell.length_c   1.000
_cell.angle_alpha   90.00
_cell.angle_beta   90.00
_cell.angle_gamma   90.00
#
_symmetry.space_group_name_H-M   'P 1'
#
loop_
_entity.id
_entity.type
_entity.pdbx_description
1 polymer ?
#
loop_
_entity_poly.entity_id
_entity_poly.type
_entity_poly.pdbx_seq_one_letter_code
_entity_poly.pdbx_strand_id
1 'polypeptide(L)' 'MELLLQAGIMQGRKTGEFAPREPANRSHIAAILNRFLVFVDYMN' A
#
# COMPACT_ATOMS: atom_id res chain seq x y z
N MET A 1 -10.57 5.53 -2.27
CA MET A 1 -9.62 4.40 -2.42
C MET A 1 -8.71 4.55 -3.63
N GLU A 2 -9.07 5.40 -4.61
CA GLU A 2 -8.29 5.63 -5.84
C GLU A 2 -6.98 6.43 -5.63
N LEU A 3 -6.94 7.35 -4.67
CA LEU A 3 -5.74 8.15 -4.35
C LEU A 3 -4.52 7.30 -3.97
N LEU A 4 -4.71 6.24 -3.18
CA LEU A 4 -3.62 5.39 -2.69
C LEU A 4 -3.05 4.46 -3.77
N LEU A 5 -3.88 4.08 -4.75
CA LEU A 5 -3.48 3.28 -5.91
C LEU A 5 -2.69 4.13 -6.91
N GLN A 6 -3.17 5.34 -7.20
CA GLN A 6 -2.48 6.31 -8.07
C GLN A 6 -1.13 6.75 -7.46
N ALA A 7 -1.04 6.87 -6.14
CA ALA A 7 0.20 7.20 -5.43
C ALA A 7 1.20 6.02 -5.30
N GLY A 8 0.87 4.81 -5.79
CA GLY A 8 1.73 3.63 -5.68
C GLY A 8 1.91 3.07 -4.25
N ILE A 9 1.18 3.62 -3.28
CA ILE A 9 1.22 3.23 -1.86
C ILE A 9 0.55 1.85 -1.68
N MET A 10 -0.58 1.64 -2.36
CA MET A 10 -1.27 0.36 -2.46
C MET A 10 -0.99 -0.28 -3.82
N GLN A 11 -0.39 -1.46 -3.81
CA GLN A 11 -0.13 -2.27 -5.01
C GLN A 11 -1.00 -3.52 -4.98
N GLY A 12 -1.55 -3.88 -6.13
CA GLY A 12 -2.25 -5.15 -6.33
C GLY A 12 -1.30 -6.34 -6.14
N ARG A 13 -1.87 -7.54 -6.02
CA ARG A 13 -1.10 -8.78 -5.96
C ARG A 13 -0.35 -9.01 -7.27
N LYS A 14 0.65 -9.90 -7.25
CA LYS A 14 1.34 -10.35 -8.48
C LYS A 14 0.38 -10.92 -9.53
N THR A 15 -0.81 -11.37 -9.13
CA THR A 15 -1.88 -11.86 -10.00
C THR A 15 -2.70 -10.73 -10.64
N GLY A 16 -2.38 -9.45 -10.39
CA GLY A 16 -3.11 -8.29 -10.90
C GLY A 16 -4.35 -7.92 -10.09
N GLU A 17 -4.71 -8.70 -9.08
CA GLU A 17 -5.92 -8.49 -8.29
C GLU A 17 -5.65 -7.60 -7.08
N PHE A 18 -6.43 -6.53 -6.94
CA PHE A 18 -6.50 -5.73 -5.73
C PHE A 18 -7.65 -6.26 -4.88
N ALA A 19 -7.33 -6.86 -3.73
CA ALA A 19 -8.29 -7.51 -2.84
C ALA A 19 -8.54 -6.64 -1.59
N PRO A 20 -9.34 -5.56 -1.68
CA PRO A 20 -9.51 -4.57 -0.59
C PRO A 20 -10.28 -5.11 0.63
N ARG A 21 -10.99 -6.23 0.47
CA ARG A 21 -11.83 -6.84 1.52
C ARG A 21 -11.12 -7.95 2.29
N GLU A 22 -9.92 -8.34 1.86
CA GLU A 22 -9.18 -9.41 2.51
C GLU A 22 -8.38 -8.87 3.71
N PRO A 23 -8.28 -9.62 4.82
CA PRO A 23 -7.49 -9.19 5.97
C PRO A 23 -6.03 -8.95 5.59
N ALA A 24 -5.53 -7.74 5.86
CA ALA A 24 -4.13 -7.42 5.70
C ALA A 24 -3.32 -8.08 6.84
N ASN A 25 -2.27 -8.83 6.48
CA ASN A 25 -1.30 -9.32 7.46
C ASN A 25 -0.39 -8.16 7.94
N ARG A 26 0.29 -8.33 9.07
CA ARG A 26 1.16 -7.28 9.65
C ARG A 26 2.23 -6.80 8.66
N SER A 27 2.76 -7.71 7.83
CA SER A 27 3.76 -7.39 6.81
C SER A 27 3.19 -6.49 5.70
N HIS A 28 1.94 -6.71 5.29
CA HIS A 28 1.24 -5.84 4.34
C HIS A 28 1.03 -4.45 4.92
N ILE A 29 0.62 -4.35 6.19
CA ILE A 29 0.43 -3.05 6.86
C ILE A 29 1.77 -2.31 6.96
N ALA A 30 2.86 -2.98 7.37
CA ALA A 30 4.18 -2.38 7.45
C ALA A 30 4.68 -1.85 6.09
N ALA A 31 4.46 -2.59 5.00
CA ALA A 31 4.83 -2.16 3.67
C ALA A 31 4.02 -0.93 3.20
N ILE A 32 2.72 -0.89 3.50
CA ILE A 32 1.86 0.28 3.20
C ILE A 32 2.33 1.49 3.99
N LEU A 33 2.60 1.32 5.29
CA LEU A 33 3.06 2.41 6.15
C LEU A 33 4.41 2.98 5.70
N ASN A 34 5.35 2.11 5.34
CA ASN A 34 6.65 2.54 4.82
C ASN A 34 6.52 3.40 3.56
N ARG A 35 5.71 2.94 2.59
CA ARG A 35 5.46 3.69 1.34
C ARG A 35 4.74 5.00 1.60
N PHE A 36 3.78 5.01 2.52
CA PHE A 36 3.07 6.22 2.90
C PHE A 36 4.03 7.26 3.50
N LEU A 37 4.89 6.85 4.45
CA LEU A 37 5.83 7.75 5.12
C LEU A 37 6.88 8.32 4.15
N VAL A 38 7.35 7.53 3.18
CA VAL A 38 8.20 8.03 2.08
C VAL A 38 7.41 9.00 1.18
N PHE A 39 6.16 8.68 0.84
CA PHE A 39 5.33 9.55 -0.01
C PHE A 39 5.05 10.93 0.61
N VAL A 40 4.90 10.99 1.94
CA VAL A 40 4.72 12.26 2.66
C VAL A 40 6.04 12.91 3.10
N ASP A 41 7.18 12.41 2.62
CA ASP A 41 8.53 12.94 2.91
C ASP A 41 8.90 12.94 4.41
N TYR A 42 8.34 12.00 5.17
CA TYR A 42 8.64 11.75 6.59
C TYR A 42 9.72 10.67 6.80
N MET A 43 10.18 10.02 5.72
CA MET A 43 11.26 9.03 5.71
C MET A 43 12.08 9.18 4.43
N ASN A 44 13.40 9.11 4.55
CA ASN A 44 14.38 9.28 3.46
C ASN A 44 15.06 7.94 3.13
#